data_AF-A0A2V5Q030-F1
#
_entry.id   AF-A0A2V5Q030-F1
#
_cell.length_a   1.000
_cell.length_b   1.000
_cell.length_c   1.000
_cell.angle_alpha   90.00
_cell.angle_beta   90.00
_cell.angle_gamma   90.00
#
_symmetry.space_group_name_H-M   'P 1'
#
loop_
_entity.id
_entity.type
_entity.pdbx_description
1 polymer ?
#
loop_
_entity_poly.entity_id
_entity_poly.type
_entity_poly.pdbx_seq_one_letter_code
_entity_poly.pdbx_strand_id
1 'polypeptide(L)'
;DKATLQFRGRPLWQIQFELLRKLHPSEIFISARTDPTWRPGDVRFVADFPPSRGPLSGLAASLAQMHTTHLLALAIDMPFMTEDFLLSLCDHIEPGCGVVPKIDNRAEPLAAIYPH
;
A
#
# COMPACT_ATOMS: atom_id res chain seq x y z
N ASP A 1 -15.11 7.57 -5.36
CA ASP A 1 -13.84 7.09 -4.80
C ASP A 1 -14.12 5.80 -4.02
N LYS A 2 -13.38 4.71 -4.28
CA LYS A 2 -13.58 3.43 -3.59
C LYS A 2 -13.11 3.51 -2.13
N ALA A 3 -12.13 4.37 -1.86
CA ALA A 3 -11.49 4.52 -0.55
C ALA A 3 -12.47 5.00 0.55
N THR A 4 -13.52 5.74 0.20
CA THR A 4 -14.51 6.27 1.15
C THR A 4 -15.70 5.33 1.40
N LEU A 5 -15.74 4.17 0.72
CA LEU A 5 -16.79 3.16 0.94
C LEU A 5 -16.73 2.64 2.38
N GLN A 6 -17.90 2.45 2.97
CA GLN A 6 -18.05 2.00 4.35
C GLN A 6 -17.95 0.47 4.41
N PHE A 7 -17.05 -0.03 5.26
CA PHE A 7 -16.94 -1.43 5.62
C PHE A 7 -16.99 -1.55 7.15
N ARG A 8 -18.01 -2.26 7.66
CA ARG A 8 -18.26 -2.40 9.12
C ARG A 8 -18.28 -1.04 9.86
N GLY A 9 -18.88 -0.02 9.24
CA GLY A 9 -19.04 1.31 9.83
C GLY A 9 -17.79 2.21 9.78
N ARG A 10 -16.73 1.80 9.08
CA ARG A 10 -15.53 2.62 8.86
C ARG A 10 -15.17 2.71 7.38
N PRO A 11 -14.66 3.84 6.89
CA PRO A 11 -14.22 3.93 5.50
C PRO A 11 -12.98 3.08 5.25
N LEU A 12 -12.86 2.51 4.04
CA LEU A 12 -11.75 1.63 3.66
C LEU A 12 -10.38 2.29 3.87
N TRP A 13 -10.22 3.58 3.55
CA TRP A 13 -8.97 4.31 3.76
C TRP A 13 -8.52 4.30 5.22
N GLN A 14 -9.46 4.44 6.15
CA GLN A 14 -9.16 4.48 7.56
C GLN A 14 -8.72 3.09 8.04
N ILE A 15 -9.41 2.04 7.59
CA ILE A 15 -9.07 0.65 7.92
C ILE A 15 -7.63 0.33 7.48
N GLN A 16 -7.25 0.71 6.26
CA GLN A 16 -5.91 0.39 5.77
C GLN A 16 -4.80 1.19 6.43
N PHE A 17 -4.98 2.49 6.68
CA PHE A 17 -3.95 3.24 7.41
C PHE A 17 -3.80 2.78 8.85
N GLU A 18 -4.90 2.47 9.54
CA GLU A 18 -4.83 1.89 10.88
C GLU A 18 -4.05 0.57 10.85
N LEU A 19 -4.32 -0.31 9.89
CA LEU A 19 -3.59 -1.56 9.70
C LEU A 19 -2.09 -1.33 9.44
N LEU A 20 -1.74 -0.47 8.47
CA LEU A 20 -0.35 -0.17 8.13
C LEU A 20 0.41 0.44 9.32
N ARG A 21 -0.21 1.33 10.10
CA ARG A 21 0.42 1.96 11.26
C ARG A 21 0.83 0.96 12.34
N LYS A 22 0.14 -0.17 12.47
CA LYS A 22 0.54 -1.21 13.43
C LYS A 22 1.86 -1.90 13.08
N LEU A 23 2.27 -1.83 11.82
CA LEU A 23 3.57 -2.34 11.36
C LEU A 23 4.71 -1.37 11.69
N HIS A 24 4.41 -0.21 12.29
CA HIS A 24 5.36 0.85 12.62
C HIS A 24 6.27 1.28 11.44
N PRO A 25 5.70 1.59 10.26
CA PRO A 25 6.50 2.00 9.11
C PRO A 25 7.16 3.35 9.35
N SER A 26 8.34 3.56 8.77
CA SER A 26 9.04 4.85 8.84
C SER A 26 8.29 5.98 8.13
N GLU A 27 7.54 5.66 7.08
CA GLU A 27 6.75 6.60 6.29
C GLU A 27 5.54 5.90 5.66
N ILE A 28 4.48 6.66 5.37
CA ILE A 28 3.28 6.16 4.71
C ILE A 28 2.93 7.08 3.53
N PHE A 29 2.70 6.47 2.38
CA PHE A 29 2.22 7.14 1.17
C PHE A 29 0.76 6.81 0.88
N ILE A 30 0.07 7.72 0.21
CA ILE A 30 -1.13 7.40 -0.55
C ILE A 30 -0.91 7.77 -2.00
N SER A 31 -1.02 6.76 -2.85
CA SER A 31 -0.97 6.93 -4.28
C SER A 31 -2.38 7.00 -4.86
N ALA A 32 -2.67 8.10 -5.56
CA ALA A 32 -3.94 8.32 -6.24
C ALA A 32 -3.78 9.34 -7.39
N ARG A 33 -4.81 9.46 -8.22
CA ARG A 33 -4.82 10.44 -9.33
C ARG A 33 -4.88 11.90 -8.86
N THR A 34 -5.55 12.14 -7.74
CA THR A 34 -5.73 13.46 -7.14
C THR A 34 -5.55 13.35 -5.64
N ASP A 35 -4.99 14.38 -5.01
CA ASP A 35 -4.79 14.41 -3.55
C ASP A 35 -6.16 14.31 -2.84
N PRO A 36 -6.44 13.21 -2.10
CA PRO A 36 -7.74 13.05 -1.49
C PRO A 36 -7.90 13.96 -0.27
N THR A 37 -9.05 14.62 -0.15
CA THR A 37 -9.36 15.53 0.96
C THR A 37 -9.42 14.83 2.33
N TRP A 38 -9.60 13.52 2.35
CA TRP A 38 -9.63 12.69 3.56
C TRP A 38 -8.24 12.20 3.99
N ARG A 39 -7.17 12.51 3.24
CA ARG A 39 -5.80 12.09 3.56
C ARG A 39 -5.36 12.65 4.92
N PRO A 40 -4.87 11.81 5.84
CA PRO A 40 -4.25 12.28 7.07
C PRO A 40 -3.05 13.19 6.80
N GLY A 41 -2.84 14.22 7.62
CA GLY A 41 -1.77 15.20 7.41
C GLY A 41 -0.35 14.62 7.48
N ASP A 42 -0.17 13.50 8.17
CA ASP A 42 1.08 12.75 8.31
C ASP A 42 1.34 11.77 7.15
N VAL A 43 0.36 11.53 6.27
CA VAL A 43 0.51 10.65 5.11
C VAL A 43 0.88 11.47 3.89
N ARG A 44 1.96 11.13 3.19
CA ARG A 44 2.39 11.86 1.98
C ARG A 44 1.58 11.43 0.76
N PHE A 45 1.11 12.40 -0.03
CA PHE A 45 0.46 12.13 -1.31
C PHE A 45 1.49 11.90 -2.43
N VAL A 46 1.26 10.87 -3.23
CA VAL A 46 2.03 10.54 -4.43
C VAL A 46 1.08 10.52 -5.63
N ALA A 47 1.24 11.46 -6.54
CA ALA A 47 0.45 11.48 -7.77
C ALA A 47 0.90 10.38 -8.73
N ASP A 48 -0.05 9.72 -9.38
CA ASP A 48 0.24 8.83 -10.51
C ASP A 48 0.89 9.62 -11.65
N PHE A 49 2.01 9.13 -12.20
CA PHE A 49 2.59 9.71 -13.42
C PHE A 49 1.66 9.52 -14.63
N PRO A 50 1.29 10.58 -15.36
CA PRO A 50 0.48 10.46 -16.55
C PRO A 50 1.24 9.79 -17.72
N PRO A 51 0.58 8.92 -18.51
CA PRO A 51 -0.78 8.43 -18.31
C PRO A 51 -0.82 7.38 -17.19
N SER A 52 -1.74 7.54 -16.21
CA SER A 52 -1.97 6.53 -15.17
C SER A 52 -2.38 5.21 -15.84
N ARG A 53 -1.65 4.14 -15.56
CA ARG A 53 -1.87 2.79 -16.12
C ARG A 53 -2.46 1.83 -15.09
N GLY A 54 -3.17 2.37 -14.11
CA GLY A 54 -3.76 1.60 -13.02
C GLY A 54 -2.82 1.46 -11.81
N PRO A 55 -3.05 0.48 -10.93
CA PRO A 55 -2.36 0.41 -9.64
C PRO A 55 -0.82 0.36 -9.72
N LEU A 56 -0.28 -0.19 -10.80
CA LEU A 56 1.17 -0.27 -11.01
C LEU A 56 1.83 1.09 -11.26
N SER A 57 1.13 2.07 -11.86
CA SER A 57 1.71 3.42 -12.01
C SER A 57 1.85 4.12 -10.66
N GLY A 58 0.90 3.87 -9.76
CA GLY A 58 0.97 4.40 -8.40
C GLY A 58 2.08 3.77 -7.58
N LEU A 59 2.24 2.44 -7.70
CA LEU A 59 3.35 1.72 -7.10
C LEU A 59 4.71 2.24 -7.59
N ALA A 60 4.90 2.35 -8.91
CA ALA A 60 6.15 2.86 -9.49
C ALA A 60 6.46 4.30 -9.04
N ALA A 61 5.45 5.17 -8.97
CA ALA A 61 5.60 6.53 -8.47
C ALA A 61 5.98 6.56 -6.98
N SER A 62 5.48 5.62 -6.19
CA SER A 62 5.77 5.51 -4.75
C SER A 62 7.18 4.97 -4.52
N LEU A 63 7.61 3.94 -5.27
CA LEU A 63 8.97 3.43 -5.26
C LEU A 63 10.00 4.52 -5.58
N ALA A 64 9.71 5.38 -6.56
CA ALA A 64 10.60 6.49 -6.91
C ALA A 64 10.71 7.59 -5.83
N GLN A 65 9.85 7.58 -4.79
CA GLN A 65 9.81 8.58 -3.72
C GLN A 65 10.17 8.02 -2.34
N MET A 66 10.35 6.72 -2.20
CA MET A 66 10.66 6.11 -0.91
C MET A 66 12.09 6.44 -0.47
N HIS A 67 12.30 6.48 0.84
CA HIS A 67 13.62 6.71 1.46
C HIS A 67 14.08 5.54 2.32
N THR A 68 13.43 4.38 2.15
CA THR A 68 13.65 3.15 2.90
C THR A 68 14.18 2.05 1.98
N THR A 69 14.54 0.89 2.53
CA THR A 69 15.04 -0.25 1.74
C THR A 69 13.93 -1.03 1.04
N HIS A 70 12.72 -1.01 1.61
CA HIS A 70 11.57 -1.78 1.12
C HIS A 70 10.29 -0.97 1.27
N LEU A 71 9.38 -1.16 0.32
CA LEU A 71 8.04 -0.58 0.31
C LEU A 71 7.00 -1.70 0.36
N LEU A 72 6.13 -1.66 1.37
CA LEU A 72 4.93 -2.49 1.42
C LEU A 72 3.80 -1.81 0.65
N ALA A 73 3.32 -2.44 -0.42
CA ALA A 73 2.18 -2.02 -1.19
C ALA A 73 0.91 -2.72 -0.69
N LEU A 74 -0.11 -1.93 -0.34
CA LEU A 74 -1.42 -2.43 0.08
C LEU A 74 -2.55 -1.69 -0.63
N ALA A 75 -3.39 -2.44 -1.33
CA ALA A 75 -4.57 -1.92 -2.02
C ALA A 75 -5.69 -1.54 -1.05
N ILE A 76 -6.39 -0.43 -1.35
CA ILE A 76 -7.46 0.09 -0.49
C ILE A 76 -8.66 -0.85 -0.35
N ASP A 77 -8.87 -1.71 -1.34
CA ASP A 77 -10.03 -2.57 -1.48
C ASP A 77 -9.85 -3.99 -0.97
N MET A 78 -8.84 -4.21 -0.11
CA MET A 78 -8.60 -5.45 0.61
C MET A 78 -9.02 -5.32 2.09
N PRO A 79 -10.32 -5.15 2.41
CA PRO A 79 -10.78 -4.89 3.79
C PRO A 79 -10.59 -6.05 4.77
N PHE A 80 -10.25 -7.24 4.24
CA PHE A 80 -9.99 -8.44 5.03
C PHE A 80 -8.50 -8.67 5.29
N MET A 81 -7.62 -7.76 4.83
CA MET A 81 -6.19 -7.86 5.10
C MET A 81 -5.91 -7.84 6.61
N THR A 82 -4.93 -8.63 7.05
CA THR A 82 -4.60 -8.77 8.47
C THR A 82 -3.16 -8.34 8.74
N GLU A 83 -2.92 -7.95 9.98
CA GLU A 83 -1.60 -7.57 10.47
C GLU A 83 -0.63 -8.75 10.41
N ASP A 84 -1.06 -9.92 10.90
CA ASP A 84 -0.27 -11.16 10.88
C ASP A 84 0.19 -11.54 9.48
N PHE A 85 -0.68 -11.39 8.47
CA PHE A 85 -0.30 -11.68 7.09
C PHE A 85 0.77 -10.69 6.58
N LEU A 86 0.59 -9.39 6.81
CA LEU A 86 1.57 -8.39 6.37
C LEU A 86 2.92 -8.57 7.09
N LEU A 87 2.92 -8.88 8.38
CA LEU A 87 4.12 -9.23 9.14
C LEU A 87 4.79 -10.47 8.56
N SER A 88 4.02 -11.49 8.19
CA SER A 88 4.59 -12.69 7.56
C SER A 88 5.28 -12.39 6.23
N LEU A 89 4.84 -11.38 5.46
CA LEU A 89 5.56 -10.94 4.27
C LEU A 89 6.91 -10.30 4.64
N CYS A 90 6.93 -9.47 5.70
CA CYS A 90 8.15 -8.83 6.20
C CYS A 90 9.20 -9.85 6.63
N ASP A 91 8.80 -11.00 7.17
CA ASP A 91 9.73 -12.06 7.60
C ASP A 91 10.52 -12.71 6.44
N HIS A 92 10.07 -12.53 5.19
CA HIS A 92 10.66 -13.14 4.00
C HIS A 92 11.48 -12.18 3.14
N ILE A 93 11.62 -10.91 3.55
CA ILE A 93 12.40 -9.93 2.79
C ILE A 93 13.89 -10.15 3.02
N GLU A 94 14.68 -9.91 1.99
CA GLU A 94 16.15 -9.88 2.06
C GLU A 94 16.64 -8.56 1.45
N PRO A 95 17.87 -8.10 1.74
CA PRO A 95 18.41 -6.91 1.10
C PRO A 95 18.33 -6.99 -0.44
N GLY A 96 17.53 -6.10 -1.05
CA GLY A 96 17.33 -6.07 -2.50
C GLY A 96 16.33 -7.10 -3.04
N CYS A 97 15.61 -7.82 -2.17
CA CYS A 97 14.61 -8.82 -2.55
C CYS A 97 13.25 -8.52 -1.94
N GLY A 98 12.25 -8.35 -2.81
CA GLY A 98 10.85 -8.19 -2.44
C GLY A 98 10.11 -9.52 -2.31
N VAL A 99 8.87 -9.45 -1.84
CA VAL A 99 7.99 -10.59 -1.61
C VAL A 99 6.63 -10.29 -2.25
N VAL A 100 6.20 -11.14 -3.17
CA VAL A 100 4.89 -11.05 -3.81
C VAL A 100 4.12 -12.34 -3.54
N PRO A 101 3.04 -12.30 -2.73
CA PRO A 101 2.26 -13.49 -2.46
C PRO A 101 1.49 -13.95 -3.70
N LYS A 102 1.13 -15.23 -3.72
CA LYS A 102 0.29 -15.83 -4.76
C LYS A 102 -0.98 -16.41 -4.18
N ILE A 103 -2.10 -16.19 -4.86
CA ILE A 103 -3.40 -16.82 -4.60
C ILE A 103 -3.80 -17.57 -5.87
N ASP A 104 -4.06 -18.88 -5.76
CA ASP A 104 -4.44 -19.73 -6.91
C ASP A 104 -3.56 -19.53 -8.15
N ASN A 105 -2.25 -19.51 -7.93
CA ASN A 105 -1.20 -19.30 -8.95
C ASN A 105 -1.19 -17.90 -9.62
N ARG A 106 -1.92 -16.93 -9.07
CA ARG A 106 -1.88 -15.51 -9.48
C ARG A 106 -1.12 -14.71 -8.45
N ALA A 107 -0.18 -13.89 -8.91
CA ALA A 107 0.54 -12.96 -8.05
C ALA A 107 -0.37 -11.81 -7.62
N GLU A 108 -0.27 -11.39 -6.36
CA GLU A 108 -0.99 -10.23 -5.82
C GLU A 108 -0.04 -9.05 -5.57
N PRO A 109 0.21 -8.20 -6.58
CA PRO A 109 1.19 -7.12 -6.49
C PRO A 109 0.76 -5.96 -5.57
N LEU A 110 -0.49 -5.95 -5.12
CA LEU A 110 -1.03 -4.90 -4.26
C LEU A 110 -1.23 -5.37 -2.81
N ALA A 111 -0.57 -6.47 -2.45
CA ALA A 111 -0.37 -6.94 -1.09
C ALA A 111 1.05 -7.52 -1.00
N ALA A 112 2.05 -6.71 -1.37
CA ALA A 112 3.40 -7.17 -1.67
C ALA A 112 4.46 -6.19 -1.18
N ILE A 113 5.67 -6.69 -0.98
CA ILE A 113 6.83 -5.88 -0.60
C ILE A 113 7.79 -5.78 -1.79
N TYR A 114 8.25 -4.57 -2.06
CA TYR A 114 9.15 -4.25 -3.16
C TYR A 114 10.45 -3.65 -2.61
N PRO A 115 11.63 -4.05 -3.11
CA PRO A 115 12.89 -3.42 -2.73
C PRO A 115 13.04 -2.07 -3.45
N HIS A 116 13.92 -1.21 -2.92
CA HIS A 116 14.34 0.05 -3.58
C HIS A 116 15.06 -0.20 -4.91
#